data_AF-A0A0Q3GSV6-F1
#
_entry.id   AF-A0A0Q3GSV6-F1
#
_cell.length_a   1.000
_cell.length_b   1.000
_cell.length_c   1.000
_cell.angle_alpha   90.00
_cell.angle_beta   90.00
_cell.angle_gamma   90.00
#
_symmetry.space_group_name_H-M   'P 1'
#
loop_
_entity.id
_entity.type
_entity.pdbx_description
1 polymer ?
#
loop_
_entity_poly.entity_id
_entity_poly.type
_entity_poly.pdbx_seq_one_letter_code
_entity_poly.pdbx_strand_id
1 'polypeptide(L)'
;MARWAVVALVVVAMALGTAQANLFTFTEEDIASEDSMWALYERWVAHHEEVRDHDEMTRRFPVFKKNARWIHDYKPQLPPFKKNTLRIPGNGKMVLNIFGDMSHEELANMTNCCIEKDLEFLLPRPLPL
;
A
#
# COMPACT_ATOMS: atom_id res chain seq x y z
N MET A 1 22.19 -35.75 21.57
CA MET A 1 21.11 -34.87 22.10
C MET A 1 21.23 -33.43 21.61
N ALA A 2 22.43 -32.82 21.56
CA ALA A 2 22.60 -31.42 21.14
C ALA A 2 22.22 -31.08 19.69
N ARG A 3 22.45 -31.97 18.71
CA ARG A 3 22.14 -31.68 17.29
C ARG A 3 20.64 -31.51 17.05
N TRP A 4 19.81 -32.33 17.69
CA TRP A 4 18.36 -32.23 17.63
C TRP A 4 17.85 -30.98 18.35
N ALA A 5 18.48 -30.56 19.45
CA ALA A 5 18.16 -29.33 20.14
C ALA A 5 18.48 -28.08 19.30
N VAL A 6 19.62 -28.06 18.59
CA VAL A 6 19.98 -26.97 17.68
C VAL A 6 19.03 -26.92 16.48
N VAL A 7 18.68 -28.07 15.90
CA VAL A 7 17.68 -28.13 14.80
C VAL A 7 16.31 -27.62 15.28
N ALA A 8 15.87 -28.03 16.48
CA ALA A 8 14.63 -27.53 17.06
C ALA A 8 14.66 -26.01 17.28
N LEU A 9 15.78 -25.46 17.77
CA LEU A 9 15.97 -24.02 17.96
C LEU A 9 15.93 -23.24 16.64
N VAL A 10 16.56 -23.77 15.58
CA VAL A 10 16.55 -23.14 14.25
C VAL A 10 15.13 -23.17 13.64
N VAL A 11 14.39 -24.27 13.81
CA VAL A 11 12.99 -24.36 13.34
C VAL A 11 12.08 -23.38 14.07
N VAL A 12 12.26 -23.22 15.39
CA VAL A 12 11.51 -22.22 16.19
C VAL A 12 11.85 -20.79 15.75
N ALA A 13 13.11 -20.49 15.48
CA ALA A 13 13.53 -19.17 15.00
C ALA A 13 12.96 -18.83 13.60
N MET A 14 12.88 -19.82 12.69
CA MET A 14 12.27 -19.62 11.37
C MET A 14 10.74 -19.44 11.43
N ALA A 15 10.06 -20.10 12.37
CA ALA A 15 8.61 -19.94 12.55
C ALA A 15 8.20 -18.55 13.07
N LEU A 16 9.12 -17.82 13.72
CA LEU A 16 8.88 -16.46 14.21
C LEU A 16 9.08 -15.38 13.13
N GLY A 17 9.65 -15.75 11.97
CA GLY A 17 10.07 -14.82 10.92
C GLY A 17 9.13 -14.73 9.72
N THR A 18 7.88 -15.21 9.79
CA THR A 18 6.92 -15.01 8.69
C THR A 18 6.22 -13.66 8.87
N ALA A 19 6.85 -12.58 8.40
CA ALA A 19 6.11 -11.38 8.03
C ALA A 19 5.24 -11.75 6.82
N GLN A 20 4.05 -12.29 7.11
CA GLN A 20 3.04 -12.51 6.12
C GLN A 20 2.79 -11.15 5.46
N ALA A 21 3.15 -11.00 4.19
CA ALA A 21 2.69 -9.88 3.36
C ALA A 21 1.16 -10.04 3.22
N ASN A 22 0.46 -9.70 4.30
CA ASN A 22 -0.98 -9.77 4.36
C ASN A 22 -1.49 -8.69 3.42
N LEU A 23 -2.12 -9.10 2.32
CA LEU A 23 -2.92 -8.13 1.57
C LEU A 23 -3.95 -7.55 2.53
N PHE A 24 -3.89 -6.24 2.75
CA PHE A 24 -4.88 -5.56 3.56
C PHE A 24 -6.23 -5.66 2.87
N THR A 25 -7.24 -6.21 3.55
CA THR A 25 -8.58 -6.38 2.97
C THR A 25 -9.62 -5.76 3.89
N PHE A 26 -10.73 -5.36 3.30
CA PHE A 26 -11.85 -4.75 3.99
C PHE A 26 -13.15 -5.15 3.30
N THR A 27 -14.27 -5.02 4.01
CA THR A 27 -15.59 -5.47 3.57
C THR A 27 -16.57 -4.29 3.43
N GLU A 28 -17.80 -4.58 3.00
CA GLU A 28 -18.86 -3.56 2.88
C GLU A 28 -19.25 -3.00 4.26
N GLU A 29 -19.21 -3.84 5.30
CA GLU A 29 -19.49 -3.44 6.68
C GLU A 29 -18.49 -2.40 7.19
N ASP A 30 -17.22 -2.50 6.78
CA ASP A 30 -16.20 -1.54 7.18
C ASP A 30 -16.48 -0.13 6.62
N ILE A 31 -17.13 -0.03 5.45
CA ILE A 31 -17.43 1.27 4.80
C ILE A 31 -18.86 1.77 5.03
N ALA A 32 -19.66 1.03 5.80
CA ALA A 32 -21.09 1.26 5.99
C ALA A 32 -21.40 2.50 6.84
N SER A 33 -20.51 2.86 7.78
CA SER A 33 -20.65 4.00 8.67
C SER A 33 -19.36 4.79 8.80
N GLU A 34 -19.42 6.01 9.35
CA GLU A 34 -18.22 6.79 9.63
C GLU A 34 -17.34 6.15 10.71
N ASP A 35 -17.96 5.60 11.77
CA ASP A 35 -17.24 4.94 12.86
C ASP A 35 -16.54 3.66 12.39
N SER A 36 -17.23 2.83 11.58
CA SER A 36 -16.61 1.63 10.99
C SER A 36 -15.47 1.99 10.03
N MET A 37 -15.62 3.09 9.29
CA MET A 37 -14.60 3.58 8.36
C MET A 37 -13.39 4.15 9.10
N TRP A 38 -13.59 4.78 10.25
CA TRP A 38 -12.51 5.20 11.13
C TRP A 38 -11.75 3.99 11.69
N ALA A 39 -12.48 2.98 12.19
CA ALA A 39 -11.86 1.73 12.64
C ALA A 39 -11.09 1.01 11.51
N LEU A 40 -11.61 1.04 10.27
CA LEU A 40 -10.88 0.55 9.10
C LEU A 40 -9.57 1.32 8.88
N TYR A 41 -9.61 2.64 9.03
CA TYR A 41 -8.45 3.49 8.86
C TYR A 41 -7.38 3.23 9.92
N GLU A 42 -7.77 3.04 11.18
CA GLU A 42 -6.85 2.65 12.25
C GLU A 42 -6.17 1.30 11.97
N ARG A 43 -6.94 0.31 11.50
CA ARG A 43 -6.37 -0.98 11.07
C ARG A 43 -5.43 -0.82 9.88
N TRP A 44 -5.77 0.05 8.93
CA TRP A 44 -4.94 0.29 7.76
C TRP A 44 -3.62 0.98 8.13
N VAL A 45 -3.64 1.98 9.02
CA VAL A 45 -2.43 2.64 9.54
C VAL A 45 -1.57 1.63 10.29
N ALA A 46 -2.14 0.88 11.23
CA ALA A 46 -1.41 -0.15 11.97
C ALA A 46 -0.79 -1.23 11.07
N HIS A 47 -1.35 -1.43 9.87
CA HIS A 47 -0.84 -2.40 8.91
C HIS A 47 0.29 -1.86 8.04
N HIS A 48 0.23 -0.59 7.63
CA HIS A 48 1.14 -0.01 6.63
C HIS A 48 2.17 0.95 7.21
N GLU A 49 1.96 1.46 8.43
CA GLU A 49 2.74 2.57 8.97
C GLU A 49 3.04 2.40 10.46
N GLU A 50 4.24 2.83 10.86
CA GLU A 50 4.77 2.54 12.19
C GLU A 50 4.30 3.47 13.31
N VAL A 51 3.62 4.59 13.03
CA VAL A 51 2.81 5.43 13.95
C VAL A 51 2.53 6.78 13.28
N ARG A 52 1.29 7.29 13.39
CA ARG A 52 0.92 8.65 12.97
C ARG A 52 0.24 9.42 14.07
N ASP A 53 0.43 10.73 14.04
CA ASP A 53 -0.24 11.65 14.95
C ASP A 53 -1.75 11.69 14.68
N HIS A 54 -2.55 11.84 15.74
CA HIS A 54 -4.01 11.79 15.64
C HIS A 54 -4.60 12.97 14.86
N ASP A 55 -4.00 14.16 14.94
CA ASP A 55 -4.46 15.33 14.20
C ASP A 55 -4.15 15.16 12.70
N GLU A 56 -2.99 14.58 12.38
CA GLU A 56 -2.66 14.21 11.01
C GLU A 56 -3.60 13.14 10.46
N MET A 57 -3.90 12.10 11.25
CA MET A 57 -4.89 11.09 10.88
C MET A 57 -6.26 11.73 10.59
N THR A 58 -6.71 12.64 11.43
CA THR A 58 -7.98 13.36 11.25
C THR A 58 -7.99 14.18 9.96
N ARG A 59 -6.88 14.87 9.63
CA ARG A 59 -6.73 15.64 8.39
C ARG A 59 -6.78 14.76 7.14
N ARG A 60 -6.19 13.57 7.21
CA ARG A 60 -6.03 12.62 6.10
C ARG A 60 -7.26 11.73 5.88
N PHE A 61 -8.04 11.51 6.93
CA PHE A 61 -9.21 10.63 6.90
C PHE A 61 -10.19 10.92 5.76
N PRO A 62 -10.54 12.17 5.41
CA PRO A 62 -11.43 12.43 4.26
C PRO A 62 -10.92 11.88 2.93
N VAL A 63 -9.60 11.92 2.70
CA VAL A 63 -8.97 11.37 1.48
C VAL A 63 -9.04 9.85 1.51
N PHE A 64 -8.70 9.26 2.65
CA PHE A 64 -8.81 7.81 2.86
C PHE A 64 -10.22 7.29 2.57
N LYS A 65 -11.26 7.95 3.09
CA LYS A 65 -12.68 7.58 2.84
C LYS A 65 -13.00 7.53 1.35
N LYS A 66 -12.57 8.56 0.61
CA LYS A 66 -12.81 8.64 -0.84
C LYS A 66 -12.14 7.47 -1.57
N ASN A 67 -10.90 7.16 -1.20
CA ASN A 67 -10.13 6.08 -1.81
C ASN A 67 -10.71 4.70 -1.48
N ALA A 68 -11.07 4.44 -0.22
CA ALA A 68 -11.70 3.18 0.20
C ALA A 68 -13.02 2.92 -0.54
N ARG A 69 -13.88 3.94 -0.64
CA ARG A 69 -15.14 3.83 -1.41
C ARG A 69 -14.89 3.62 -2.91
N TRP A 70 -13.93 4.34 -3.49
CA TRP A 70 -13.58 4.16 -4.91
C TRP A 70 -13.07 2.75 -5.22
N ILE A 71 -12.25 2.18 -4.34
CA ILE A 71 -11.75 0.80 -4.46
C ILE A 71 -12.90 -0.21 -4.33
N HIS A 72 -13.80 -0.02 -3.36
CA HIS A 72 -14.96 -0.88 -3.16
C HIS A 72 -15.90 -0.88 -4.38
N ASP A 73 -16.19 0.30 -4.91
CA ASP A 73 -17.11 0.47 -6.03
C ASP A 73 -16.47 0.11 -7.37
N TYR A 74 -15.15 -0.09 -7.40
CA TYR A 74 -14.45 -0.46 -8.61
C TYR A 74 -14.86 -1.85 -9.09
N LYS A 75 -15.71 -1.85 -10.11
CA LYS A 75 -15.98 -3.02 -10.92
C LYS A 75 -15.01 -2.99 -12.10
N PRO A 76 -14.07 -3.94 -12.20
CA PRO A 76 -13.21 -4.03 -13.38
C PRO A 76 -14.10 -4.29 -14.60
N GLN A 77 -14.38 -3.25 -15.38
CA GLN A 77 -14.94 -3.40 -16.70
C GLN A 77 -13.81 -3.95 -17.57
N LEU A 78 -13.78 -5.27 -17.77
CA LEU A 78 -12.86 -5.89 -18.70
C LEU A 78 -13.38 -5.64 -20.13
N PRO A 79 -12.76 -4.78 -20.96
CA PRO A 79 -13.03 -4.81 -22.39
C PRO A 79 -12.58 -6.16 -22.98
N PRO A 80 -13.18 -6.62 -24.09
CA PRO A 80 -12.76 -7.85 -24.75
C PRO A 80 -11.26 -7.79 -25.08
N PHE A 81 -10.58 -8.88 -24.75
CA PHE A 81 -9.13 -9.09 -24.82
C PHE A 81 -8.50 -8.48 -26.09
N LYS A 82 -7.61 -7.48 -25.95
CA LYS A 82 -6.75 -7.04 -27.06
C LYS A 82 -5.47 -7.86 -27.05
N LYS A 83 -5.24 -8.63 -28.11
CA LYS A 83 -3.99 -9.34 -28.38
C LYS A 83 -2.89 -8.27 -28.56
N ASN A 84 -1.88 -8.24 -27.69
CA ASN A 84 -0.68 -7.35 -27.67
C ASN A 84 -0.55 -6.33 -26.53
N THR A 85 -1.43 -6.33 -25.52
CA THR A 85 -1.11 -5.64 -24.26
C THR A 85 -0.48 -6.62 -23.28
N LEU A 86 0.63 -6.26 -22.62
CA LEU A 86 1.15 -6.99 -21.46
C LEU A 86 0.08 -6.92 -20.36
N ARG A 87 -0.80 -7.92 -20.34
CA ARG A 87 -1.86 -8.05 -19.36
C ARG A 87 -1.26 -8.72 -18.14
N ILE A 88 -1.25 -8.05 -16.99
CA ILE A 88 -1.14 -8.74 -15.70
C ILE A 88 -2.36 -9.66 -15.63
N PRO A 89 -2.20 -11.01 -15.71
CA PRO A 89 -3.34 -11.91 -15.75
C PRO A 89 -3.92 -11.99 -14.35
N GLY A 90 -4.94 -11.18 -14.09
CA GLY A 90 -5.66 -11.18 -12.83
C GLY A 90 -6.96 -10.43 -12.96
N ASN A 91 -8.00 -10.99 -12.37
CA ASN A 91 -9.13 -10.29 -11.76
C ASN A 91 -8.62 -9.20 -10.78
N GLY A 92 -7.97 -8.16 -11.30
CA GLY A 92 -7.22 -7.15 -10.55
C GLY A 92 -8.09 -6.48 -9.49
N LYS A 93 -8.15 -7.10 -8.31
CA LYS A 93 -8.79 -6.56 -7.13
C LYS A 93 -7.92 -5.39 -6.73
N MET A 94 -8.46 -4.18 -6.84
CA MET A 94 -7.80 -3.04 -6.23
C MET A 94 -7.82 -3.23 -4.72
N VAL A 95 -6.68 -2.92 -4.09
CA VAL A 95 -6.43 -3.11 -2.67
C VAL A 95 -5.93 -1.79 -2.11
N LEU A 96 -6.34 -1.46 -0.88
CA LEU A 96 -5.77 -0.33 -0.15
C LEU A 96 -4.28 -0.61 0.11
N ASN A 97 -3.42 0.10 -0.61
CA ASN A 97 -1.97 0.05 -0.47
C ASN A 97 -1.48 1.11 0.52
N ILE A 98 -0.16 1.31 0.61
CA ILE A 98 0.49 2.33 1.45
C ILE A 98 0.11 3.78 1.11
N PHE A 99 -0.58 4.03 -0.01
CA PHE A 99 -1.03 5.36 -0.44
C PHE A 99 -2.53 5.57 -0.20
N GLY A 100 -3.14 4.76 0.68
CA GLY A 100 -4.58 4.75 0.93
C GLY A 100 -5.17 6.11 1.30
N ASP A 101 -4.42 6.99 1.94
CA ASP A 101 -4.84 8.33 2.38
C ASP A 101 -4.16 9.48 1.60
N MET A 102 -3.51 9.15 0.49
CA MET A 102 -2.86 10.12 -0.38
C MET A 102 -3.79 10.50 -1.53
N SER A 103 -3.81 11.78 -1.89
CA SER A 103 -4.52 12.23 -3.09
C SER A 103 -3.72 11.91 -4.35
N HIS A 104 -4.40 11.88 -5.50
CA HIS A 104 -3.73 11.62 -6.78
C HIS A 104 -2.65 12.67 -7.12
N GLU A 105 -2.87 13.93 -6.74
CA GLU A 105 -1.90 15.02 -6.93
C GLU A 105 -0.66 14.85 -6.05
N GLU A 106 -0.85 14.50 -4.78
CA GLU A 106 0.27 14.22 -3.87
C GLU A 106 1.08 13.01 -4.34
N LEU A 107 0.39 11.96 -4.81
CA LEU A 107 1.03 10.78 -5.36
C LEU A 107 1.82 11.13 -6.63
N ALA A 108 1.23 11.92 -7.54
CA ALA A 108 1.89 12.37 -8.76
C ALA A 108 3.13 13.22 -8.45
N ASN A 109 3.04 14.14 -7.50
CA ASN A 109 4.18 14.95 -7.06
C ASN A 109 5.28 14.11 -6.42
N MET A 110 4.94 13.10 -5.62
CA MET A 110 5.91 12.16 -5.08
C MET A 110 6.62 11.40 -6.21
N THR A 111 5.88 10.87 -7.18
CA THR A 111 6.47 10.14 -8.32
C THR A 111 7.31 11.04 -9.23
N ASN A 112 6.88 12.28 -9.49
CA ASN A 112 7.65 13.23 -10.27
C ASN A 112 8.94 13.64 -9.55
N CYS A 113 8.90 13.85 -8.23
CA CYS A 113 10.10 14.13 -7.45
C CYS A 113 11.09 12.95 -7.48
N CYS A 114 10.61 11.71 -7.43
CA CYS A 114 11.46 10.53 -7.57
C CYS A 114 12.12 10.45 -8.96
N ILE A 115 11.38 10.78 -10.04
CA ILE A 115 11.92 10.76 -11.41
C ILE A 115 12.90 11.92 -11.64
N GLU A 116 12.62 13.12 -11.13
CA GLU A 116 13.52 14.28 -11.26
C GLU A 116 14.84 14.06 -10.50
N LYS A 117 14.80 13.45 -9.30
CA LYS A 117 16.01 13.12 -8.54
C LYS A 117 16.91 12.11 -9.25
N ASP A 118 16.30 11.13 -9.94
CA ASP A 118 17.05 10.18 -10.77
C ASP A 118 17.66 10.87 -12.01
N LEU A 119 17.01 11.91 -12.54
CA LEU A 119 17.51 12.68 -13.69
C LEU A 119 18.65 13.64 -13.30
N GLU A 120 18.60 14.28 -12.13
CA GLU A 120 19.71 15.12 -11.61
C GLU A 120 20.98 14.30 -11.34
N PHE A 121 20.86 13.02 -10.99
CA PHE A 121 22.01 12.12 -10.83
C PHE A 121 22.63 11.71 -12.18
N LEU A 122 21.86 11.74 -13.27
CA LEU A 122 22.29 11.35 -14.62
C LEU A 122 22.73 12.51 -15.50
N LEU A 123 22.46 13.76 -15.13
CA LEU A 123 22.98 14.94 -15.83
C LEU A 123 24.35 15.32 -15.24
N PRO A 124 25.44 15.34 -16.06
CA PRO A 124 26.73 15.78 -15.57
C PRO A 124 26.63 17.24 -15.11
N ARG A 125 27.01 17.50 -13.85
CA ARG A 125 27.02 18.86 -13.30
C ARG A 125 27.81 19.79 -14.24
N PRO A 126 27.27 20.97 -14.60
CA PRO A 126 28.00 21.91 -15.42
C PRO A 126 29.27 22.33 -14.68
N LEU A 127 30.41 22.29 -15.40
CA LEU A 127 31.68 22.74 -14.88
C LEU A 127 31.58 24.22 -14.48
N PRO A 128 32.11 24.62 -13.31
CA PRO A 128 32.15 26.02 -12.94
C PRO A 128 33.01 26.80 -13.94
N LEU A 129 32.50 27.96 -14.35
CA LEU A 129 33.15 28.92 -15.24
C LEU A 129 34.48 29.44 -14.67
#